data_AF-A0A2A5BVP0-F1
#
_entry.id   AF-A0A2A5BVP0-F1
#
_cell.length_a   1.000
_cell.length_b   1.000
_cell.length_c   1.000
_cell.angle_alpha   90.00
_cell.angle_beta   90.00
_cell.angle_gamma   90.00
#
_symmetry.space_group_name_H-M   'P 1'
#
loop_
_entity.id
_entity.type
_entity.pdbx_description
1 polymer ?
#
loop_
_entity_poly.entity_id
_entity_poly.type
_entity_poly.pdbx_seq_one_letter_code
_entity_poly.pdbx_strand_id
1 'polypeptide(L)'
;MNGFFIGQTLLGRHKLLKGVLILLSFQLAGEFISSLLALPFPGAVIGMALLFLFLLIKGSTPLPLSTTSSALFPYIPLFLMPACVGAMSYWALLKDEWIALSIALTVSIVIAFFLIPVFMRGSLLLFGTHKQSPSMQGSTDDE
;
A
#
# COMPACT_ATOMS: atom_id res chain seq x y z
N MET A 1 -39.74 -5.86 -3.18
CA MET A 1 -38.38 -5.80 -2.59
C MET A 1 -37.30 -5.18 -3.50
N ASN A 2 -37.65 -4.50 -4.61
CA ASN A 2 -36.65 -4.00 -5.59
C ASN A 2 -36.34 -2.49 -5.52
N GLY A 3 -36.91 -1.73 -4.58
CA GLY A 3 -36.69 -0.26 -4.49
C GLY A 3 -35.51 0.16 -3.59
N PHE A 4 -35.12 -0.68 -2.63
CA PHE A 4 -34.07 -0.35 -1.64
C PHE A 4 -32.65 -0.43 -2.23
N PHE A 5 -32.45 -1.22 -3.29
CA PHE A 5 -31.15 -1.37 -3.95
C PHE A 5 -30.77 -0.15 -4.80
N ILE A 6 -31.71 0.48 -5.52
CA ILE A 6 -31.41 1.63 -6.39
C ILE A 6 -30.98 2.87 -5.58
N GLY A 7 -31.59 3.08 -4.40
CA GLY A 7 -31.24 4.20 -3.52
C GLY A 7 -29.83 4.13 -2.93
N GLN A 8 -29.36 2.92 -2.59
CA GLN A 8 -28.02 2.69 -2.04
C GLN A 8 -26.91 2.84 -3.10
N THR A 9 -27.17 2.46 -4.35
CA THR A 9 -26.19 2.59 -5.45
C THR A 9 -25.98 4.04 -5.88
N LEU A 10 -27.03 4.86 -5.94
CA LEU A 10 -26.90 6.29 -6.29
C LEU A 10 -26.17 7.10 -5.20
N LEU A 11 -26.45 6.80 -3.93
CA LEU A 11 -25.80 7.45 -2.78
C LEU A 11 -24.34 6.98 -2.58
N GLY A 12 -23.99 5.81 -3.11
CA GLY A 12 -22.63 5.26 -3.13
C GLY A 12 -21.70 5.99 -4.12
N ARG A 13 -22.18 6.31 -5.33
CA ARG A 13 -21.41 7.01 -6.37
C ARG A 13 -20.83 8.34 -5.89
N HIS A 14 -21.62 9.15 -5.18
CA HIS A 14 -21.17 10.45 -4.70
C HIS A 14 -20.07 10.35 -3.62
N LYS A 15 -20.01 9.23 -2.89
CA LYS A 15 -18.95 8.95 -1.90
C LYS A 15 -17.64 8.55 -2.59
N LEU A 16 -17.70 7.77 -3.67
CA LEU A 16 -16.52 7.41 -4.47
C LEU A 16 -15.86 8.62 -5.14
N LEU A 17 -16.64 9.51 -5.76
CA LEU A 17 -16.11 10.75 -6.35
C LEU A 17 -15.38 11.62 -5.32
N LYS A 18 -15.94 11.76 -4.12
CA LYS A 18 -15.28 12.48 -3.02
C LYS A 18 -13.96 11.81 -2.58
N GLY A 19 -13.92 10.47 -2.54
CA GLY A 19 -12.70 9.73 -2.20
C GLY A 19 -11.64 9.82 -3.29
N VAL A 20 -12.00 9.68 -4.56
CA VAL A 20 -11.03 9.84 -5.67
C VAL A 20 -10.49 11.26 -5.70
N LEU A 21 -11.34 12.28 -5.51
CA LEU A 21 -10.91 13.68 -5.52
C LEU A 21 -9.94 14.00 -4.37
N ILE A 22 -10.17 13.43 -3.18
CA ILE A 22 -9.26 13.59 -2.05
C ILE A 22 -7.91 12.89 -2.32
N LEU A 23 -7.94 11.67 -2.86
CA LEU A 23 -6.74 10.91 -3.21
C LEU A 23 -5.94 11.63 -4.30
N LEU A 24 -6.62 12.12 -5.34
CA LEU A 24 -6.00 12.84 -6.45
C LEU A 24 -5.43 14.19 -6.01
N SER A 25 -6.11 14.90 -5.09
CA SER A 25 -5.59 16.16 -4.53
C SER A 25 -4.29 15.93 -3.74
N PHE A 26 -4.24 14.87 -2.94
CA PHE A 26 -3.02 14.48 -2.22
C PHE A 26 -1.91 13.97 -3.13
N GLN A 27 -2.26 13.23 -4.18
CA GLN A 27 -1.34 12.81 -5.24
C GLN A 27 -0.71 14.03 -5.93
N LEU A 28 -1.53 15.01 -6.31
CA LEU A 28 -1.07 16.22 -7.00
C LEU A 28 -0.20 17.10 -6.08
N ALA A 29 -0.58 17.21 -4.80
CA ALA A 29 0.24 17.87 -3.81
C ALA A 29 1.59 17.16 -3.64
N GLY A 30 1.59 15.83 -3.53
CA GLY A 30 2.82 15.02 -3.43
C GLY A 30 3.74 15.17 -4.64
N GLU A 31 3.16 15.21 -5.84
CA GLU A 31 3.90 15.47 -7.09
C GLU A 31 4.50 16.88 -7.11
N PHE A 32 3.73 17.89 -6.69
CA PHE A 32 4.22 19.26 -6.59
C PHE A 32 5.39 19.37 -5.60
N ILE A 33 5.26 18.77 -4.41
CA ILE A 33 6.36 18.72 -3.44
C ILE A 33 7.57 17.96 -4.00
N SER A 34 7.35 16.80 -4.64
CA SER A 34 8.43 15.98 -5.21
C SER A 34 9.22 16.73 -6.27
N SER A 35 8.50 17.41 -7.16
CA SER A 35 9.08 18.21 -8.24
C SER A 35 9.84 19.43 -7.71
N LEU A 36 9.34 20.10 -6.66
CA LEU A 36 10.04 21.24 -6.04
C LEU A 36 11.32 20.83 -5.29
N LEU A 37 11.29 19.71 -4.58
CA LEU A 37 12.45 19.22 -3.81
C LEU A 37 13.39 18.31 -4.64
N ALA A 38 13.06 18.04 -5.91
CA ALA A 38 13.79 17.12 -6.79
C ALA A 38 14.08 15.75 -6.13
N LEU A 39 13.10 15.22 -5.39
CA LEU A 39 13.25 13.95 -4.70
C LEU A 39 13.20 12.78 -5.71
N PRO A 40 14.02 11.73 -5.54
CA PRO A 40 14.05 10.57 -6.44
C PRO A 40 12.81 9.65 -6.29
N PHE A 41 11.77 10.09 -5.57
CA PHE A 41 10.60 9.28 -5.26
C PHE A 41 9.39 9.71 -6.10
N PRO A 42 8.56 8.74 -6.56
CA PRO A 42 7.31 9.07 -7.23
C PRO A 42 6.43 9.94 -6.33
N GLY A 43 5.81 11.00 -6.87
CA GLY A 43 4.91 11.88 -6.11
C GLY A 43 3.77 11.13 -5.42
N ALA A 44 3.42 9.93 -5.90
CA ALA A 44 2.42 9.06 -5.27
C ALA A 44 2.79 8.58 -3.87
N VAL A 45 4.07 8.26 -3.66
CA VAL A 45 4.57 7.80 -2.36
C VAL A 45 4.53 8.96 -1.36
N ILE A 46 4.91 10.16 -1.82
CA ILE A 46 4.89 11.38 -1.01
C ILE A 46 3.45 11.80 -0.70
N GLY A 47 2.53 11.71 -1.67
CA GLY A 47 1.11 11.96 -1.47
C GLY A 47 0.47 11.02 -0.45
N MET A 48 0.85 9.72 -0.47
CA MET A 48 0.45 8.76 0.56
C MET A 48 1.01 9.11 1.95
N ALA A 49 2.28 9.52 2.04
CA ALA A 49 2.88 9.95 3.31
C ALA A 49 2.18 11.21 3.88
N LEU A 50 1.86 12.19 3.03
CA LEU A 50 1.09 13.36 3.41
C LEU A 50 -0.31 12.98 3.89
N LEU A 51 -1.00 12.08 3.17
CA LEU A 51 -2.34 11.62 3.53
C LEU A 51 -2.31 10.89 4.88
N PHE A 52 -1.29 10.07 5.11
CA PHE A 52 -1.06 9.39 6.36
C PHE A 52 -0.84 10.38 7.52
N LEU A 53 0.00 11.40 7.32
CA LEU A 53 0.22 12.45 8.32
C LEU A 53 -1.07 13.24 8.63
N PHE A 54 -1.84 13.56 7.59
CA PHE A 54 -3.15 14.19 7.74
C PHE A 54 -4.14 13.30 8.51
N LEU A 55 -4.14 11.99 8.26
CA LEU A 55 -4.96 11.03 9.01
C LEU A 55 -4.54 10.91 10.47
N LEU A 56 -3.24 10.94 10.76
CA LEU A 56 -2.71 10.93 12.13
C LEU A 56 -3.22 12.13 12.94
N ILE A 57 -3.18 13.33 12.34
CA ILE A 57 -3.68 14.56 12.99
C ILE A 57 -5.21 14.51 13.14
N LYS A 58 -5.93 13.95 12.17
CA LYS A 58 -7.39 13.90 12.16
C LYS A 58 -7.99 12.76 13.03
N GLY A 59 -7.23 11.71 13.34
CA GLY A 59 -7.63 10.61 14.20
C GLY A 59 -8.81 9.75 13.70
N SER A 60 -9.23 9.88 12.44
CA SER A 60 -10.33 9.10 11.87
C SER A 60 -10.18 8.90 10.37
N THR A 61 -10.34 7.65 9.92
CA THR A 61 -10.41 7.24 8.51
C THR A 61 -11.78 7.61 7.94
N PRO A 62 -11.87 8.56 6.98
CA PRO A 62 -13.16 8.88 6.38
C PRO A 62 -13.65 7.68 5.54
N LEU A 63 -14.88 7.20 5.79
CA LEU A 63 -15.53 6.11 5.04
C LEU A 63 -15.43 6.23 3.49
N PRO A 64 -15.44 7.43 2.89
CA PRO A 64 -15.25 7.58 1.44
C PRO A 64 -13.88 7.12 0.93
N LEU A 65 -12.82 7.25 1.73
CA LEU A 65 -11.46 6.83 1.36
C LEU A 65 -11.34 5.31 1.33
N SER A 66 -11.82 4.63 2.38
CA SER A 66 -11.76 3.15 2.42
C SER A 66 -12.58 2.53 1.30
N THR A 67 -13.78 3.08 1.03
CA THR A 67 -14.65 2.60 -0.06
C THR A 67 -14.00 2.81 -1.43
N THR A 68 -13.29 3.93 -1.62
CA THR A 68 -12.63 4.24 -2.90
C THR A 68 -11.38 3.38 -3.12
N SER A 69 -10.54 3.21 -2.10
CA SER A 69 -9.35 2.36 -2.21
C SER A 69 -9.72 0.91 -2.50
N SER A 70 -10.75 0.36 -1.84
CA SER A 70 -11.25 -1.00 -2.13
C SER A 70 -11.83 -1.13 -3.53
N ALA A 71 -12.44 -0.07 -4.07
CA ALA A 71 -12.92 -0.06 -5.45
C ALA A 71 -11.78 0.04 -6.48
N LEU A 72 -10.63 0.63 -6.12
CA LEU A 72 -9.50 0.85 -7.01
C LEU A 72 -8.47 -0.30 -6.98
N PHE A 73 -8.38 -1.03 -5.87
CA PHE A 73 -7.47 -2.16 -5.68
C PHE A 73 -7.51 -3.21 -6.82
N PRO A 74 -8.69 -3.61 -7.34
CA PRO A 74 -8.79 -4.55 -8.47
C PRO A 74 -8.17 -4.02 -9.76
N TYR A 75 -8.02 -2.70 -9.90
CA TYR A 75 -7.49 -2.04 -11.08
C TYR A 75 -5.99 -1.69 -10.97
N ILE A 76 -5.31 -2.03 -9.86
CA ILE A 76 -3.84 -1.87 -9.74
C ILE A 76 -3.06 -2.49 -10.93
N PRO A 77 -3.43 -3.67 -11.47
CA PRO A 77 -2.78 -4.20 -12.67
C PRO A 77 -2.84 -3.24 -13.88
N LEU A 78 -3.93 -2.46 -14.02
CA LEU A 78 -4.08 -1.45 -15.07
C LEU A 78 -3.08 -0.29 -14.87
N PHE A 79 -2.74 0.05 -13.63
CA PHE A 79 -1.75 1.09 -13.30
C PHE A 79 -0.31 0.59 -13.42
N LEU A 80 -0.04 -0.69 -13.18
CA LEU A 80 1.28 -1.29 -13.41
C LEU A 80 1.60 -1.43 -14.90
N MET A 81 0.60 -1.71 -15.73
CA MET A 81 0.78 -1.89 -17.18
C MET A 81 1.54 -0.72 -17.84
N PRO A 82 1.17 0.56 -17.65
CA PRO A 82 1.93 1.71 -18.18
C PRO A 82 3.41 1.70 -17.79
N ALA A 83 3.74 1.35 -16.54
CA ALA A 83 5.13 1.26 -16.10
C ALA A 83 5.87 0.10 -16.78
N CYS A 84 5.22 -1.06 -16.90
CA CYS A 84 5.78 -2.24 -17.57
C CYS A 84 6.00 -1.99 -19.08
N VAL A 85 5.05 -1.38 -19.77
CA VAL A 85 5.15 -1.06 -21.20
C VAL A 85 6.23 0.00 -21.44
N GLY A 86 6.40 0.96 -20.53
CA GLY A 86 7.51 1.92 -20.58
C GLY A 86 8.88 1.24 -20.54
N ALA A 87 9.05 0.20 -19.71
CA ALA A 87 10.28 -0.59 -19.66
C ALA A 87 10.55 -1.33 -20.99
N MET A 88 9.51 -1.73 -21.71
CA MET A 88 9.66 -2.35 -23.05
C MET A 88 10.22 -1.38 -24.10
N SER A 89 10.21 -0.06 -23.87
CA SER A 89 10.91 0.87 -24.75
C SER A 89 12.43 0.63 -24.79
N TYR A 90 12.99 0.00 -23.75
CA TYR A 90 14.40 -0.38 -23.65
C TYR A 90 14.65 -1.83 -24.08
N TRP A 91 13.72 -2.44 -24.83
CA TRP A 91 13.77 -3.86 -25.21
C TRP A 91 15.09 -4.30 -25.84
N ALA A 92 15.73 -3.45 -26.65
CA ALA A 92 17.02 -3.75 -27.27
C ALA A 92 18.12 -3.98 -26.22
N LEU A 93 18.28 -3.06 -25.26
CA LEU A 93 19.23 -3.20 -24.15
C LEU A 93 18.90 -4.39 -23.26
N LEU A 94 17.61 -4.63 -23.00
CA LEU A 94 17.15 -5.79 -22.22
C LEU A 94 17.52 -7.11 -22.90
N LYS A 95 17.50 -7.17 -24.24
CA LYS A 95 17.83 -8.37 -25.00
C LYS A 95 19.33 -8.65 -25.03
N ASP A 96 20.17 -7.62 -25.03
CA ASP A 96 21.62 -7.79 -25.02
C ASP A 96 22.12 -8.22 -23.63
N GLU A 97 21.52 -7.69 -22.56
CA GLU A 97 21.96 -7.92 -21.17
C GLU A 97 21.02 -8.84 -20.35
N TRP A 98 20.18 -9.64 -21.02
CA TRP A 98 19.14 -10.43 -20.35
C TRP A 98 19.70 -11.42 -19.31
N ILE A 99 20.89 -11.97 -19.56
CA ILE A 99 21.59 -12.86 -18.63
C ILE A 99 22.01 -12.11 -17.37
N ALA A 100 22.68 -10.96 -17.52
CA ALA A 100 23.09 -10.14 -16.39
C ALA A 100 21.88 -9.69 -15.56
N LEU A 101 20.80 -9.27 -16.24
CA LEU A 101 19.54 -8.87 -15.60
C LEU A 101 18.89 -10.04 -14.82
N SER A 102 18.83 -11.23 -15.41
CA SER A 102 18.23 -12.42 -14.79
C SER A 102 18.99 -12.86 -13.53
N ILE A 103 20.33 -12.82 -13.58
CA ILE A 103 21.20 -13.13 -12.45
C ILE A 103 21.01 -12.07 -11.37
N ALA A 104 21.04 -10.79 -11.72
CA ALA A 104 20.83 -9.69 -10.78
C ALA A 104 19.47 -9.77 -10.08
N LEU A 105 18.38 -10.04 -10.83
CA LEU A 105 17.05 -10.24 -10.24
C LEU A 105 16.99 -11.45 -9.32
N THR A 106 17.53 -12.59 -9.77
CA THR A 106 17.52 -13.83 -8.98
C THR A 106 18.30 -13.66 -7.69
N VAL A 107 19.51 -13.10 -7.77
CA VAL A 107 20.35 -12.82 -6.61
C VAL A 107 19.66 -11.83 -5.67
N SER A 108 19.04 -10.76 -6.19
CA SER A 108 18.27 -9.81 -5.40
C SER A 108 17.10 -10.48 -4.67
N ILE A 109 16.36 -11.35 -5.35
CA ILE A 109 15.22 -12.07 -4.77
C ILE A 109 15.69 -13.03 -3.68
N VAL A 110 16.74 -13.81 -3.94
CA VAL A 110 17.31 -14.75 -2.96
C VAL A 110 17.81 -13.99 -1.74
N ILE A 111 18.55 -12.90 -1.93
CA ILE A 111 19.04 -12.05 -0.85
C ILE A 111 17.88 -11.48 -0.04
N ALA A 112 16.89 -10.86 -0.67
CA ALA A 112 15.74 -10.31 0.02
C ALA A 112 14.99 -11.40 0.81
N PHE A 113 14.74 -12.55 0.18
CA PHE A 113 14.01 -13.67 0.78
C PHE A 113 14.71 -14.24 2.02
N PHE A 114 16.04 -14.21 2.09
CA PHE A 114 16.78 -14.59 3.29
C PHE A 114 16.94 -13.44 4.29
N LEU A 115 17.17 -12.22 3.81
CA LEU A 115 17.44 -11.06 4.64
C LEU A 115 16.20 -10.63 5.44
N ILE A 116 15.01 -10.66 4.84
CA ILE A 116 13.74 -10.28 5.48
C ILE A 116 13.43 -11.14 6.73
N PRO A 117 13.43 -12.49 6.69
CA PRO A 117 13.16 -13.30 7.88
C PRO A 117 14.29 -13.24 8.90
N VAL A 118 15.56 -13.08 8.48
CA VAL A 118 16.69 -12.88 9.40
C VAL A 118 16.54 -11.55 10.13
N PHE A 119 16.19 -10.49 9.41
CA PHE A 119 15.92 -9.17 10.00
C PHE A 119 14.72 -9.21 10.93
N MET A 120 13.63 -9.88 10.55
CA MET A 120 12.45 -10.07 11.40
C MET A 120 12.80 -10.86 12.66
N ARG A 121 13.55 -11.96 12.54
CA ARG A 121 14.03 -12.72 13.71
C ARG A 121 14.97 -11.89 14.58
N GLY A 122 15.90 -11.14 13.99
CA GLY A 122 16.78 -10.23 14.72
C GLY A 122 16.01 -9.15 15.47
N SER A 123 15.01 -8.55 14.82
CA SER A 123 14.09 -7.59 15.45
C SER A 123 13.30 -8.24 16.57
N LEU A 124 12.84 -9.49 16.43
CA LEU A 124 12.09 -10.21 17.48
C LEU A 124 13.00 -10.63 18.66
N LEU A 125 14.29 -10.88 18.41
CA LEU A 125 15.28 -11.12 19.47
C LEU A 125 15.62 -9.82 20.22
N LEU A 126 15.58 -8.66 19.55
CA LEU A 126 15.72 -7.35 20.20
C LEU A 126 14.43 -6.90 20.92
N PHE A 127 13.25 -7.27 20.41
CA PHE A 127 11.92 -7.00 20.98
C PHE A 127 11.39 -8.18 21.82
N GLY A 128 12.28 -8.83 22.57
CA GLY A 128 11.95 -9.92 23.48
C GLY A 128 10.78 -9.60 24.41
N THR A 129 9.64 -10.23 24.13
CA THR A 129 8.56 -10.61 25.06
C THR A 129 8.07 -9.53 26.05
N HIS A 130 7.13 -8.67 25.62
CA HIS A 130 6.01 -8.39 26.53
C HIS A 130 5.08 -9.61 26.48
N LYS A 131 5.46 -10.59 27.29
CA LYS A 131 4.74 -11.82 27.62
C LYS A 131 3.26 -11.48 27.84
N GLN A 132 2.38 -11.87 26.91
CA GLN A 132 0.97 -12.01 27.23
C GLN A 132 0.90 -13.16 28.25
N SER A 133 0.76 -12.80 29.53
CA SER A 133 0.57 -13.76 30.60
C SER A 133 -0.64 -14.64 30.25
N PRO A 134 -0.48 -15.97 30.26
CA PRO A 134 -1.62 -16.88 30.35
C PRO A 134 -2.42 -16.46 31.58
N SER A 135 -3.63 -15.95 31.37
CA SER A 135 -4.56 -15.69 32.45
C SER A 135 -4.87 -17.02 33.13
N MET A 136 -4.32 -17.18 34.32
CA MET A 136 -4.72 -18.07 35.41
C MET A 136 -6.01 -18.86 35.10
N GLN A 137 -5.85 -20.09 34.65
CA GLN A 137 -6.86 -21.12 34.82
C GLN A 137 -6.87 -21.47 36.31
N GLY A 138 -7.70 -20.76 37.06
CA GLY A 138 -7.97 -20.99 38.47
C GLY A 138 -9.47 -21.03 38.70
N SER A 139 -9.89 -22.07 39.43
CA SER A 139 -11.16 -22.23 40.13
C SER A 139 -12.45 -22.16 39.30
N THR A 140 -12.87 -23.33 38.83
CA THR A 140 -14.23 -23.82 39.09
C THR A 140 -14.11 -25.29 39.49
N ASP A 141 -13.49 -25.52 40.65
CA ASP A 141 -14.15 -26.32 41.67
C ASP A 141 -15.29 -25.41 42.19
N ASP A 142 -16.46 -25.98 42.44
CA ASP A 142 -17.69 -25.36 42.98
C ASP A 142 -18.69 -24.79 41.94
N GLU A 143 -19.48 -25.67 41.30
CA GLU A 143 -20.95 -25.77 41.52
C GLU A 143 -21.51 -27.11 41.01
#